data_AF-A0A9N8PMF0-F1
#
_entry.id   AF-A0A9N8PMF0-F1
#
_cell.length_a   1.000
_cell.length_b   1.000
_cell.length_c   1.000
_cell.angle_alpha   90.00
_cell.angle_beta   90.00
_cell.angle_gamma   90.00
#
_symmetry.space_group_name_H-M   'P 1'
#
loop_
_entity.id
_entity.type
_entity.pdbx_description
1 polymer ?
#
loop_
_entity_poly.entity_id
_entity_poly.type
_entity_poly.pdbx_seq_one_letter_code
_entity_poly.pdbx_strand_id
1 'polypeptide(L)'
;TNAGSCLSLPQDSLPYHGWLLISYIPQFARIIGRKSAEGLSTLYILLGSLSGTCAVANIMVLPSSQTDIACCRHYTRFGCISRLLGIFQVVSGVSLFWCIMFLYVYFSEEEADAELHGRRRSLSSPDRTFRRARRAIRLLIIVVAFAFAIMLISAVILNRFPWYSQEWANVLGICVACFACVQWVPQVWTTIHLGHLGSLSLASICMGAPVSPHLPLII
;
A
#
# COMPACT_ATOMS: atom_id res chain seq x y z
N THR A 1 23.48 -24.06 15.00
CA THR A 1 22.48 -24.04 16.09
C THR A 1 21.27 -23.15 15.77
N ASN A 2 20.77 -23.11 14.52
CA ASN A 2 19.64 -22.23 14.13
C ASN A 2 18.32 -22.98 13.82
N ALA A 3 18.18 -24.24 14.28
CA ALA A 3 16.94 -24.99 14.11
C ALA A 3 15.86 -24.64 15.17
N GLY A 4 16.23 -23.90 16.22
CA GLY A 4 15.33 -23.52 17.31
C GLY A 4 14.41 -22.32 17.01
N SER A 5 14.73 -21.50 16.01
CA SER A 5 14.00 -20.24 15.74
C SER A 5 12.77 -20.42 14.84
N CYS A 6 12.63 -21.56 14.16
CA CYS A 6 11.45 -21.88 13.34
C CYS A 6 10.39 -22.70 14.11
N LEU A 7 10.51 -22.85 15.44
CA LEU A 7 9.54 -23.62 16.23
C LEU A 7 8.81 -22.74 17.23
N SER A 8 7.60 -22.30 16.85
CA SER A 8 6.38 -22.33 17.66
C SER A 8 5.32 -21.40 17.07
N LEU A 9 4.22 -21.97 16.58
CA LEU A 9 2.88 -21.51 16.93
C LEU A 9 1.97 -22.75 16.95
N PRO A 10 1.05 -22.84 17.92
CA PRO A 10 0.22 -24.00 18.18
C PRO A 10 -0.80 -24.20 17.05
N GLN A 11 -1.22 -25.46 16.92
CA GLN A 11 -2.12 -25.99 15.90
C GLN A 11 -3.54 -25.37 15.93
N ASP A 12 -3.86 -24.49 16.89
CA ASP A 12 -5.22 -24.02 17.24
C ASP A 12 -5.74 -22.87 16.36
N SER A 13 -5.12 -22.72 15.19
CA SER A 13 -4.96 -21.41 14.56
C SER A 13 -5.36 -21.42 13.07
N LEU A 14 -5.87 -22.57 12.63
CA LEU A 14 -6.33 -22.84 11.27
C LEU A 14 -7.62 -22.10 10.85
N PRO A 15 -8.64 -21.86 11.71
CA PRO A 15 -9.90 -21.26 11.26
C PRO A 15 -9.81 -19.75 10.98
N TYR A 16 -8.89 -19.02 11.63
CA TYR A 16 -8.77 -17.57 11.44
C TYR A 16 -7.97 -17.17 10.19
N HIS A 17 -7.06 -18.03 9.72
CA HIS A 17 -6.29 -17.80 8.49
C HIS A 17 -7.18 -17.89 7.23
N GLY A 18 -8.20 -18.75 7.23
CA GLY A 18 -9.16 -18.88 6.12
C GLY A 18 -10.06 -17.65 5.96
N TRP A 19 -10.46 -17.03 7.06
CA TRP A 19 -11.28 -15.80 7.06
C TRP A 19 -10.55 -14.61 6.40
N LEU A 20 -9.24 -14.50 6.59
CA LEU A 20 -8.40 -13.48 5.96
C LEU A 20 -8.28 -13.69 4.43
N LEU A 21 -8.11 -14.94 3.97
CA LEU A 21 -8.12 -15.26 2.53
C LEU A 21 -9.47 -14.92 1.88
N ILE A 22 -10.57 -15.25 2.54
CA ILE A 22 -11.93 -14.94 2.07
C ILE A 22 -12.18 -13.44 2.04
N SER A 23 -11.66 -12.69 3.02
CA SER A 23 -11.75 -11.22 3.08
C SER A 23 -10.91 -10.52 2.01
N TYR A 24 -9.92 -11.20 1.42
CA TYR A 24 -9.05 -10.66 0.38
C TYR A 24 -9.69 -10.62 -1.01
N ILE A 25 -10.55 -11.61 -1.31
CA ILE A 25 -11.30 -11.70 -2.58
C ILE A 25 -12.18 -10.46 -2.84
N PRO A 26 -13.02 -9.98 -1.89
CA PRO A 26 -13.81 -8.78 -2.10
C PRO A 26 -12.96 -7.51 -2.13
N GLN A 27 -11.79 -7.48 -1.47
CA GLN A 27 -10.84 -6.37 -1.59
C GLN A 27 -10.31 -6.27 -3.03
N PHE A 28 -9.82 -7.37 -3.62
CA PHE A 28 -9.39 -7.42 -5.02
C PHE A 28 -10.53 -7.12 -6.01
N ALA A 29 -11.73 -7.65 -5.77
CA ALA A 29 -12.87 -7.45 -6.66
C ALA A 29 -13.35 -5.98 -6.70
N ARG A 30 -13.41 -5.30 -5.54
CA ARG A 30 -13.75 -3.87 -5.48
C ARG A 30 -12.70 -2.98 -6.13
N ILE A 31 -11.43 -3.38 -6.02
CA ILE A 31 -10.28 -2.71 -6.65
C ILE A 31 -10.39 -2.76 -8.18
N ILE A 32 -10.68 -3.93 -8.75
CA ILE A 32 -10.79 -4.12 -10.20
C ILE A 32 -12.04 -3.43 -10.76
N GLY A 33 -13.11 -3.32 -9.98
CA GLY A 33 -14.38 -2.73 -10.39
C GLY A 33 -14.40 -1.20 -10.47
N ARG A 34 -13.48 -0.48 -9.81
CA ARG A 34 -13.60 0.98 -9.66
C ARG A 34 -13.08 1.82 -10.82
N LYS A 35 -12.63 1.23 -11.94
CA LYS A 35 -12.13 1.86 -13.20
C LYS A 35 -12.58 3.32 -13.45
N SER A 36 -12.06 4.28 -12.70
CA SER A 36 -12.46 5.68 -12.81
C SER A 36 -11.39 6.57 -12.16
N ALA A 37 -10.90 7.52 -12.95
CA ALA A 37 -9.91 8.51 -12.56
C ALA A 37 -10.54 9.90 -12.34
N GLU A 38 -11.86 10.04 -12.38
CA GLU A 38 -12.54 11.30 -12.13
C GLU A 38 -12.52 11.61 -10.61
N GLY A 39 -11.89 12.74 -10.24
CA GLY A 39 -11.84 13.23 -8.85
C GLY A 39 -10.63 12.78 -8.01
N LEU A 40 -9.68 12.03 -8.56
CA LEU A 40 -8.48 11.61 -7.82
C LEU A 40 -7.51 12.77 -7.56
N SER A 41 -7.26 13.07 -6.28
CA SER A 41 -6.26 14.06 -5.86
C SER A 41 -4.85 13.57 -6.19
N THR A 42 -4.10 14.34 -6.98
CA THR A 42 -2.70 14.05 -7.34
C THR A 42 -1.80 13.88 -6.11
N LEU A 43 -2.07 14.64 -5.04
CA LEU A 43 -1.33 14.54 -3.78
C LEU A 43 -1.59 13.21 -3.06
N TYR A 44 -2.81 12.70 -3.13
CA TYR A 44 -3.16 11.41 -2.51
C TYR A 44 -2.44 10.25 -3.19
N ILE A 45 -2.39 10.22 -4.53
CA ILE A 45 -1.67 9.19 -5.29
C ILE A 45 -0.16 9.27 -5.01
N LEU A 46 0.39 10.50 -4.95
CA LEU A 46 1.80 10.73 -4.63
C LEU A 46 2.16 10.20 -3.24
N LEU A 47 1.46 10.66 -2.20
CA LEU A 47 1.69 10.25 -0.82
C LEU A 47 1.46 8.74 -0.65
N GLY A 48 0.48 8.17 -1.36
CA GLY A 48 0.18 6.74 -1.33
C GLY A 48 1.30 5.91 -1.93
N SER A 49 1.90 6.38 -3.02
CA SER A 49 3.01 5.67 -3.67
C SER A 49 4.31 5.77 -2.86
N LEU A 50 4.59 6.93 -2.26
CA LEU A 50 5.75 7.12 -1.38
C LEU A 50 5.62 6.28 -0.10
N SER A 51 4.47 6.37 0.57
CA SER A 51 4.16 5.58 1.76
C SER A 51 4.20 4.08 1.47
N GLY A 52 3.56 3.65 0.38
CA GLY A 52 3.56 2.25 -0.04
C GLY A 52 4.96 1.71 -0.32
N THR A 53 5.83 2.50 -0.94
CA THR A 53 7.22 2.10 -1.17
C THR A 53 8.00 1.97 0.15
N CYS A 54 7.81 2.90 1.08
CA CYS A 54 8.40 2.80 2.43
C CYS A 54 7.88 1.58 3.18
N ALA A 55 6.60 1.24 3.05
CA ALA A 55 5.98 0.08 3.70
C ALA A 55 6.54 -1.24 3.15
N VAL A 56 6.67 -1.35 1.82
CA VAL A 56 7.27 -2.55 1.19
C VAL A 56 8.74 -2.68 1.59
N ALA A 57 9.50 -1.59 1.56
CA ALA A 57 10.89 -1.59 2.00
C ALA A 57 11.04 -1.94 3.48
N ASN A 58 10.17 -1.41 4.35
CA ASN A 58 10.13 -1.75 5.77
C ASN A 58 9.92 -3.26 5.97
N ILE A 59 8.91 -3.84 5.30
CA ILE A 59 8.63 -5.28 5.38
C ILE A 59 9.84 -6.09 4.92
N MET A 60 10.49 -5.74 3.81
CA MET A 60 11.65 -6.49 3.31
C MET A 60 12.87 -6.38 4.21
N VAL A 61 13.09 -5.24 4.85
CA VAL A 61 14.25 -5.03 5.72
C VAL A 61 14.04 -5.68 7.09
N LEU A 62 12.79 -5.83 7.53
CA LEU A 62 12.46 -6.32 8.85
C LEU A 62 13.01 -7.74 9.08
N PRO A 63 13.84 -7.97 10.12
CA PRO A 63 14.44 -9.29 10.40
C PRO A 63 13.41 -10.41 10.62
N SER A 64 12.24 -10.06 11.16
CA SER A 64 11.13 -11.01 11.35
C SER A 64 10.64 -11.57 10.01
N SER A 65 10.47 -10.72 8.98
CA SER A 65 9.96 -11.18 7.68
C SER A 65 10.97 -12.07 6.97
N GLN A 66 12.27 -11.75 7.10
CA GLN A 66 13.36 -12.54 6.54
C GLN A 66 13.39 -13.95 7.16
N THR A 67 13.14 -14.03 8.47
CA THR A 67 13.07 -15.30 9.18
C THR A 67 11.85 -16.10 8.74
N ASP A 68 10.69 -15.46 8.58
CA ASP A 68 9.46 -16.13 8.11
C ASP A 68 9.59 -16.67 6.67
N ILE A 69 10.21 -15.91 5.77
CA ILE A 69 10.50 -16.34 4.40
C ILE A 69 11.52 -17.48 4.39
N ALA A 70 12.56 -17.42 5.22
CA ALA A 70 13.56 -18.49 5.33
C ALA A 70 12.97 -19.79 5.90
N CYS A 71 12.11 -19.69 6.92
CA CYS A 71 11.44 -20.85 7.52
C CYS A 71 10.35 -21.45 6.60
N CYS A 72 9.89 -20.73 5.57
CA CYS A 72 8.90 -21.23 4.60
C CYS A 72 9.33 -22.54 3.91
N ARG A 73 10.65 -22.77 3.75
CA ARG A 73 11.20 -24.01 3.17
C ARG A 73 10.92 -25.26 4.02
N HIS A 74 10.63 -25.10 5.31
CA HIS A 74 10.42 -26.22 6.25
C HIS A 74 8.93 -26.50 6.53
N TYR A 75 8.04 -25.57 6.21
CA TYR A 75 6.61 -25.71 6.45
C TYR A 75 5.85 -26.31 5.26
N THR A 76 4.66 -26.83 5.52
CA THR A 76 3.71 -27.19 4.46
C THR A 76 3.29 -25.93 3.69
N ARG A 77 2.90 -26.09 2.42
CA ARG A 77 2.48 -25.00 1.52
C ARG A 77 1.44 -24.07 2.18
N PHE A 78 0.45 -24.66 2.87
CA PHE A 78 -0.59 -23.90 3.57
C PHE A 78 -0.06 -23.17 4.81
N GLY A 79 0.84 -23.78 5.58
CA GLY A 79 1.45 -23.13 6.75
C GLY A 79 2.30 -21.91 6.40
N CYS A 80 3.04 -21.98 5.29
CA CYS A 80 3.81 -20.82 4.81
C CYS A 80 2.91 -19.69 4.27
N ILE A 81 1.88 -20.02 3.48
CA ILE A 81 0.96 -19.01 2.93
C ILE A 81 0.30 -18.21 4.05
N SER A 82 -0.12 -18.87 5.14
CA SER A 82 -0.72 -18.21 6.29
C SER A 82 0.19 -17.16 6.94
N ARG A 83 1.51 -17.45 7.02
CA ARG A 83 2.49 -16.52 7.57
C ARG A 83 2.80 -15.34 6.65
N LEU A 84 2.80 -15.57 5.34
CA LEU A 84 3.09 -14.53 4.34
C LEU A 84 1.86 -13.71 3.93
N LEU A 85 0.67 -14.05 4.43
CA LEU A 85 -0.58 -13.47 3.98
C LEU A 85 -0.66 -11.94 4.18
N GLY A 86 -0.23 -11.45 5.33
CA GLY A 86 -0.16 -10.00 5.61
C GLY A 86 0.84 -9.28 4.69
N ILE A 87 1.96 -9.93 4.37
CA ILE A 87 2.97 -9.39 3.43
C ILE A 87 2.37 -9.31 2.03
N PHE A 88 1.72 -10.38 1.56
CA PHE A 88 1.02 -10.38 0.27
C PHE A 88 -0.02 -9.27 0.20
N GLN A 89 -0.74 -9.05 1.30
CA GLN A 89 -1.77 -8.02 1.37
C GLN A 89 -1.21 -6.60 1.16
N VAL A 90 -0.10 -6.27 1.81
CA VAL A 90 0.51 -4.95 1.67
C VAL A 90 1.12 -4.81 0.28
N VAL A 91 1.86 -5.82 -0.19
CA VAL A 91 2.55 -5.77 -1.49
C VAL A 91 1.56 -5.65 -2.65
N SER A 92 0.46 -6.42 -2.64
CA SER A 92 -0.56 -6.33 -3.69
C SER A 92 -1.27 -4.97 -3.67
N GLY A 93 -1.59 -4.44 -2.49
CA GLY A 93 -2.20 -3.13 -2.32
C GLY A 93 -1.31 -2.01 -2.87
N VAL A 94 -0.02 -2.04 -2.54
CA VAL A 94 0.95 -1.07 -3.05
C VAL A 94 1.14 -1.21 -4.56
N SER A 95 1.21 -2.43 -5.09
CA SER A 95 1.34 -2.69 -6.54
C SER A 95 0.18 -2.08 -7.33
N LEU A 96 -1.04 -2.17 -6.78
CA LEU A 96 -2.20 -1.52 -7.39
C LEU A 96 -2.07 0.01 -7.37
N PHE A 97 -1.65 0.60 -6.25
CA PHE A 97 -1.45 2.05 -6.18
C PHE A 97 -0.45 2.54 -7.24
N TRP A 98 0.62 1.78 -7.48
CA TRP A 98 1.57 2.03 -8.57
C TRP A 98 0.92 1.91 -9.95
N CYS A 99 0.10 0.89 -10.19
CA CYS A 99 -0.66 0.74 -11.44
C CYS A 99 -1.58 1.96 -11.70
N ILE A 100 -2.29 2.43 -10.67
CA ILE A 100 -3.14 3.63 -10.76
C ILE A 100 -2.30 4.88 -11.06
N MET A 101 -1.12 5.03 -10.46
CA MET A 101 -0.20 6.14 -10.78
C MET A 101 0.21 6.14 -12.25
N PHE A 102 0.64 4.98 -12.79
CA PHE A 102 0.99 4.87 -14.21
C PHE A 102 -0.18 5.18 -15.12
N LEU A 103 -1.36 4.66 -14.80
CA LEU A 103 -2.58 4.90 -15.56
C LEU A 103 -2.99 6.39 -15.54
N TYR A 104 -2.84 7.06 -14.40
CA TYR A 104 -3.08 8.49 -14.26
C TYR A 104 -2.15 9.32 -15.15
N VAL A 105 -0.86 8.98 -15.19
CA VAL A 105 0.13 9.66 -16.04
C VAL A 105 -0.19 9.42 -17.50
N TYR A 106 -0.43 8.17 -17.89
CA TYR A 106 -0.80 7.78 -19.24
C TYR A 106 -2.00 8.56 -19.76
N PHE A 107 -3.12 8.57 -19.02
CA PHE A 107 -4.30 9.34 -19.42
C PHE A 107 -4.06 10.85 -19.46
N SER A 108 -3.25 11.39 -18.53
CA SER A 108 -2.93 12.82 -18.54
C SER A 108 -2.10 13.23 -19.75
N GLU A 109 -1.25 12.34 -20.27
CA GLU A 109 -0.45 12.55 -21.47
C GLU A 109 -1.32 12.41 -22.72
N GLU A 110 -2.17 11.39 -22.78
CA GLU A 110 -3.10 11.18 -23.89
C GLU A 110 -4.09 12.36 -24.06
N GLU A 111 -4.58 12.93 -22.95
CA GLU A 111 -5.38 14.16 -22.98
C GLU A 111 -4.60 15.37 -23.53
N ALA A 112 -3.31 15.48 -23.21
CA ALA A 112 -2.47 16.56 -23.72
C ALA A 112 -2.14 16.38 -25.22
N ASP A 113 -1.91 15.15 -25.68
CA ASP A 113 -1.68 14.84 -27.10
C ASP A 113 -2.92 15.08 -27.95
N ALA A 114 -4.10 14.67 -27.44
CA ALA A 114 -5.36 14.86 -28.14
C ALA A 114 -5.72 16.35 -28.33
N GLU A 115 -5.40 17.19 -27.34
CA GLU A 115 -5.56 18.65 -27.42
C GLU A 115 -4.56 19.25 -28.44
N LEU A 116 -3.30 18.79 -28.42
CA LEU A 116 -2.25 19.25 -29.33
C LEU A 116 -2.60 18.98 -30.80
N HIS A 117 -3.20 17.82 -31.09
CA HIS A 117 -3.62 17.42 -32.43
C HIS A 117 -5.04 17.88 -32.80
N GLY A 118 -5.73 18.62 -31.93
CA GLY A 118 -7.10 19.06 -32.16
C GLY A 118 -8.14 17.94 -32.28
N ARG A 119 -7.82 16.71 -31.84
CA ARG A 119 -8.72 15.54 -31.92
C ARG A 119 -9.83 15.59 -30.87
N ARG A 120 -9.60 16.25 -29.73
CA ARG A 120 -10.56 16.41 -28.62
C ARG A 120 -10.35 17.80 -28.00
N ARG A 121 -11.43 18.56 -27.76
CA ARG A 121 -11.36 19.82 -27.00
C ARG A 121 -11.55 19.52 -25.52
N SER A 122 -10.57 19.85 -24.71
CA SER A 122 -10.68 19.86 -23.25
C SER A 122 -11.67 20.94 -22.82
N LEU A 123 -12.52 20.62 -21.84
CA LEU A 123 -13.40 21.59 -21.19
C LEU A 123 -12.61 22.65 -20.40
N SER A 124 -11.34 22.35 -20.10
CA SER A 124 -10.38 23.27 -19.47
C SER A 124 -9.49 23.95 -20.50
N SER A 125 -9.06 25.17 -20.19
CA SER A 125 -8.06 25.91 -20.98
C SER A 125 -6.86 25.02 -21.34
N PRO A 126 -6.39 25.00 -22.62
CA PRO A 126 -5.32 24.12 -23.10
C PRO A 126 -4.08 24.15 -22.22
N ASP A 127 -3.69 25.35 -21.76
CA ASP A 127 -2.56 25.56 -20.86
C ASP A 127 -2.66 24.78 -19.54
N ARG A 128 -3.87 24.58 -19.01
CA ARG A 128 -4.09 23.82 -17.77
C ARG A 128 -3.85 22.33 -17.99
N THR A 129 -4.26 21.80 -19.15
CA THR A 129 -4.08 20.39 -19.53
C THR A 129 -2.60 20.04 -19.68
N PHE A 130 -1.84 20.83 -20.45
CA PHE A 130 -0.39 20.62 -20.60
C PHE A 130 0.37 20.74 -19.26
N ARG A 131 0.00 21.71 -18.41
CA ARG A 131 0.59 21.82 -17.06
C ARG A 131 0.25 20.63 -16.16
N ARG A 132 -0.89 19.97 -16.35
CA ARG A 132 -1.27 18.77 -15.60
C ARG A 132 -0.44 17.58 -16.04
N ALA A 133 -0.34 17.32 -17.34
CA ALA A 133 0.50 16.24 -17.90
C ALA A 133 1.97 16.37 -17.47
N ARG A 134 2.55 17.56 -17.63
CA ARG A 134 3.95 17.82 -17.21
C ARG A 134 4.15 17.72 -15.69
N ARG A 135 3.12 17.99 -14.87
CA ARG A 135 3.18 17.72 -13.44
C ARG A 135 3.12 16.23 -13.14
N ALA A 136 2.22 15.49 -13.80
CA ALA A 136 2.09 14.04 -13.62
C ALA A 136 3.40 13.30 -13.96
N ILE A 137 4.02 13.60 -15.10
CA ILE A 137 5.31 13.01 -15.51
C ILE A 137 6.42 13.33 -14.50
N ARG A 138 6.54 14.60 -14.07
CA ARG A 138 7.54 14.98 -13.06
C ARG A 138 7.34 14.23 -11.74
N LEU A 139 6.10 14.07 -11.31
CA LEU A 139 5.78 13.31 -10.10
C LEU A 139 6.13 11.83 -10.25
N LEU A 140 5.85 11.23 -11.41
CA LEU A 140 6.24 9.85 -11.69
C LEU A 140 7.76 9.66 -11.56
N ILE A 141 8.54 10.54 -12.19
CA ILE A 141 10.00 10.49 -12.13
C ILE A 141 10.50 10.60 -10.68
N ILE A 142 9.95 11.53 -9.90
CA ILE A 142 10.32 11.71 -8.49
C ILE A 142 10.00 10.46 -7.68
N VAL A 143 8.81 9.87 -7.86
CA VAL A 143 8.39 8.67 -7.13
C VAL A 143 9.21 7.45 -7.51
N VAL A 144 9.50 7.26 -8.80
CA VAL A 144 10.37 6.18 -9.30
C VAL A 144 11.79 6.33 -8.76
N ALA A 145 12.36 7.54 -8.79
CA ALA A 145 13.69 7.79 -8.25
C ALA A 145 13.74 7.56 -6.74
N PHE A 146 12.75 8.03 -5.98
CA PHE A 146 12.62 7.78 -4.55
C PHE A 146 12.51 6.29 -4.25
N ALA A 147 11.65 5.57 -4.99
CA ALA A 147 11.46 4.15 -4.82
C ALA A 147 12.75 3.37 -5.08
N PHE A 148 13.44 3.68 -6.17
CA PHE A 148 14.73 3.08 -6.49
C PHE A 148 15.77 3.35 -5.40
N ALA A 149 15.87 4.60 -4.91
CA ALA A 149 16.79 4.96 -3.85
C ALA A 149 16.51 4.20 -2.55
N ILE A 150 15.26 4.16 -2.08
CA ILE A 150 14.87 3.44 -0.86
C ILE A 150 15.15 1.94 -0.99
N MET A 151 14.81 1.35 -2.14
CA MET A 151 15.06 -0.08 -2.41
C MET A 151 16.55 -0.39 -2.46
N LEU A 152 17.36 0.46 -3.09
CA LEU A 152 18.81 0.31 -3.17
C LEU A 152 19.45 0.42 -1.78
N ILE A 153 19.09 1.44 -0.99
CA ILE A 153 19.58 1.62 0.37
C ILE A 153 19.22 0.41 1.23
N SER A 154 17.97 -0.06 1.14
CA SER A 154 17.49 -1.24 1.84
C SER A 154 18.29 -2.49 1.47
N ALA A 155 18.55 -2.70 0.18
CA ALA A 155 19.37 -3.81 -0.30
C ALA A 155 20.83 -3.71 0.18
N VAL A 156 21.42 -2.52 0.17
CA VAL A 156 22.79 -2.29 0.67
C VAL A 156 22.88 -2.59 2.16
N ILE A 157 21.91 -2.13 2.96
CA ILE A 157 21.87 -2.39 4.40
C ILE A 157 21.74 -3.88 4.68
N LEU A 158 20.85 -4.59 3.99
CA LEU A 158 20.69 -6.04 4.15
C LEU A 158 21.97 -6.82 3.80
N ASN A 159 22.70 -6.41 2.76
CA ASN A 159 23.89 -7.14 2.30
C ASN A 159 25.18 -6.75 3.03
N ARG A 160 25.33 -5.50 3.45
CA ARG A 160 26.58 -4.96 4.02
C ARG A 160 26.50 -4.70 5.52
N PHE A 161 25.32 -4.38 6.03
CA PHE A 161 25.11 -3.93 7.41
C PHE A 161 23.88 -4.60 8.05
N PRO A 162 23.83 -5.95 8.12
CA PRO A 162 22.65 -6.66 8.60
C PRO A 162 22.26 -6.30 10.04
N TRP A 163 23.23 -5.88 10.88
CA TRP A 163 22.98 -5.41 12.25
C TRP A 163 22.21 -4.09 12.31
N TYR A 164 22.23 -3.27 11.25
CA TYR A 164 21.53 -1.99 11.18
C TYR A 164 20.13 -2.10 10.53
N SER A 165 19.77 -3.29 10.03
CA SER A 165 18.48 -3.53 9.36
C SER A 165 17.28 -3.15 10.22
N GLN A 166 17.30 -3.47 11.53
CA GLN A 166 16.21 -3.13 12.44
C GLN A 166 15.99 -1.62 12.57
N GLU A 167 17.07 -0.84 12.71
CA GLU A 167 16.96 0.61 12.84
C GLU A 167 16.49 1.26 11.53
N TRP A 168 16.98 0.78 10.39
CA TRP A 168 16.48 1.22 9.09
C TRP A 168 14.99 0.90 8.90
N ALA A 169 14.55 -0.28 9.34
CA ALA A 169 13.14 -0.62 9.34
C ALA A 169 12.33 0.36 10.23
N ASN A 170 12.79 0.66 11.44
CA ASN A 170 12.13 1.63 12.33
C ASN A 170 11.95 3.00 11.66
N VAL A 171 13.00 3.52 11.01
CA VAL A 171 12.94 4.78 10.25
C VAL A 171 11.89 4.72 9.14
N LEU A 172 11.89 3.65 8.34
CA LEU A 172 10.89 3.47 7.28
C LEU A 172 9.47 3.36 7.85
N GLY A 173 9.30 2.71 9.00
CA GLY A 173 8.02 2.59 9.69
C GLY A 173 7.48 3.94 10.18
N ILE A 174 8.35 4.78 10.76
CA ILE A 174 7.99 6.15 11.16
C ILE A 174 7.60 6.98 9.94
N CYS A 175 8.33 6.86 8.82
CA CYS A 175 7.98 7.53 7.56
C CYS A 175 6.58 7.13 7.09
N VAL A 176 6.26 5.83 7.07
CA VAL A 176 4.92 5.32 6.72
C VAL A 176 3.85 5.91 7.63
N ALA A 177 4.07 5.92 8.95
CA ALA A 177 3.13 6.48 9.91
C ALA A 177 2.90 7.98 9.68
N CYS A 178 3.97 8.75 9.40
CA CYS A 178 3.86 10.17 9.09
C CYS A 178 3.03 10.41 7.82
N PHE A 179 3.30 9.68 6.75
CA PHE A 179 2.52 9.78 5.52
C PHE A 179 1.06 9.39 5.73
N ALA A 180 0.80 8.35 6.54
CA ALA A 180 -0.56 7.97 6.90
C ALA A 180 -1.26 9.08 7.70
N CYS A 181 -0.61 9.74 8.66
CA CYS A 181 -1.20 10.88 9.34
C CYS A 181 -1.61 11.98 8.35
N VAL A 182 -0.74 12.34 7.40
CA VAL A 182 -1.04 13.36 6.39
C VAL A 182 -2.23 12.96 5.49
N GLN A 183 -2.36 11.69 5.15
CA GLN A 183 -3.46 11.19 4.30
C GLN A 183 -4.78 11.06 5.05
N TRP A 184 -4.74 10.51 6.25
CA TRP A 184 -5.93 10.08 6.98
C TRP A 184 -6.50 11.18 7.88
N VAL A 185 -5.67 12.08 8.43
CA VAL A 185 -6.15 13.17 9.30
C VAL A 185 -7.15 14.09 8.61
N PRO A 186 -6.91 14.59 7.37
CA PRO A 186 -7.90 15.40 6.66
C PRO A 186 -9.20 14.63 6.40
N GLN A 187 -9.10 13.33 6.10
CA GLN A 187 -10.25 12.48 5.83
C GLN A 187 -11.09 12.23 7.08
N VAL A 188 -10.46 12.04 8.24
CA VAL A 188 -11.13 11.93 9.54
C VAL A 188 -11.76 13.27 9.93
N TRP A 189 -11.04 14.38 9.78
CA TRP A 189 -11.53 15.72 10.14
C TRP A 189 -12.75 16.12 9.33
N THR A 190 -12.72 15.93 8.00
CA THR A 190 -13.88 16.21 7.13
C THR A 190 -15.08 15.34 7.50
N THR A 191 -14.86 14.08 7.85
CA THR A 191 -15.92 13.16 8.28
C THR A 191 -16.54 13.61 9.62
N ILE A 192 -15.73 14.07 10.57
CA ILE A 192 -16.20 14.62 11.85
C ILE A 192 -17.01 15.90 11.62
N HIS A 193 -16.54 16.79 10.73
CA HIS A 193 -17.23 18.05 10.46
C HIS A 193 -18.56 17.90 9.72
N LEU A 194 -18.69 16.88 8.86
CA LEU A 194 -19.91 16.63 8.09
C LEU A 194 -21.01 15.92 8.89
N GLY A 195 -20.74 15.48 10.12
CA GLY A 195 -21.75 14.98 11.07
C GLY A 195 -22.52 13.73 10.63
N HIS A 196 -22.15 13.12 9.50
CA HIS A 196 -22.75 11.91 8.97
C HIS A 196 -21.65 10.88 8.69
N LEU A 197 -21.71 9.75 9.39
CA LEU A 197 -20.87 8.55 9.23
C LEU A 197 -21.04 7.84 7.87
N GLY A 198 -21.62 8.52 6.87
CA GLY A 198 -22.13 7.93 5.64
C GLY A 198 -21.09 7.50 4.61
N SER A 199 -19.78 7.68 4.84
CA SER A 199 -18.78 7.31 3.82
C SER A 199 -17.50 6.66 4.35
N LEU A 200 -17.26 6.60 5.65
CA LEU A 200 -16.08 5.91 6.20
C LEU A 200 -16.43 4.45 6.51
N SER A 201 -16.89 3.75 5.46
CA SER A 201 -16.85 2.31 5.26
C SER A 201 -16.91 1.46 6.53
N LEU A 202 -18.13 1.24 7.04
CA LEU A 202 -18.45 0.11 7.92
C LEU A 202 -17.83 -1.21 7.39
N ALA A 203 -17.64 -1.32 6.07
CA ALA A 203 -16.97 -2.45 5.42
C ALA A 203 -15.45 -2.55 5.68
N SER A 204 -14.70 -1.45 5.84
CA SER A 204 -13.26 -1.49 6.16
C SER A 204 -13.03 -1.85 7.62
N ILE A 205 -13.89 -1.37 8.52
CA ILE A 205 -13.86 -1.72 9.94
C ILE A 205 -14.31 -3.18 10.13
N CYS A 206 -15.38 -3.63 9.48
CA CYS A 206 -15.84 -5.02 9.56
C CYS A 206 -14.93 -6.04 8.88
N MET A 207 -14.13 -5.66 7.87
CA MET A 207 -13.12 -6.55 7.28
C MET A 207 -11.78 -6.52 8.02
N GLY A 208 -11.47 -5.43 8.73
CA GLY A 208 -10.22 -5.25 9.48
C GLY A 208 -10.29 -5.68 10.94
N ALA A 209 -11.49 -5.79 11.51
CA ALA A 209 -11.68 -6.40 12.82
C ALA A 209 -11.54 -7.92 12.67
N PRO A 210 -10.48 -8.57 13.21
CA PRO A 210 -10.64 -9.95 13.59
C PRO A 210 -11.84 -9.95 14.53
N VAL A 211 -12.89 -10.70 14.20
CA VAL A 211 -14.01 -10.93 15.10
C VAL A 211 -13.42 -11.58 16.34
N SER A 212 -12.96 -10.78 17.29
CA SER A 212 -12.66 -11.20 18.65
C SER A 212 -14.04 -11.35 19.28
N PRO A 213 -14.48 -12.58 19.59
CA PRO A 213 -15.81 -12.77 20.15
C PRO A 213 -15.95 -12.25 21.60
N HIS A 214 -14.98 -11.48 22.12
CA HIS A 214 -14.90 -11.14 23.54
C HIS A 214 -14.42 -9.72 23.87
N LEU A 215 -14.79 -8.69 23.11
CA LEU A 215 -14.71 -7.34 23.67
C LEU A 215 -16.03 -6.57 23.48
N PRO A 216 -16.69 -6.14 24.58
CA PRO A 216 -17.93 -5.38 24.49
C PRO A 216 -17.63 -4.02 23.87
N LEU A 217 -18.50 -3.61 22.93
CA LEU A 217 -18.61 -2.24 22.47
C LEU A 217 -18.60 -1.28 23.66
N ILE A 218 -17.59 -0.41 23.74
CA ILE A 218 -17.74 0.88 24.39
C ILE A 218 -17.21 1.92 23.40
N ILE A 219 -18.11 2.86 23.12
CA ILE A 219 -17.98 4.06 22.30
C ILE A 219 -16.84 4.93 22.81
#